data_AF-A0A5J4WEF2-F1
#
_entry.id   AF-A0A5J4WEF2-F1
#
_cell.length_a   1.000
_cell.length_b   1.000
_cell.length_c   1.000
_cell.angle_alpha   90.00
_cell.angle_beta   90.00
_cell.angle_gamma   90.00
#
_symmetry.space_group_name_H-M   'P 1'
#
loop_
_entity.id
_entity.type
_entity.pdbx_description
1 polymer ?
#
loop_
_entity_poly.entity_id
_entity_poly.type
_entity_poly.pdbx_seq_one_letter_code
_entity_poly.pdbx_strand_id
1 'polypeptide(L)'
;MFSFQMTLKIMDPQGLINEFQLKMFLKGSLALEKSLKQRPEDSEDWLSETGWEDAIELAQGDPGRFDNQLEELDKNQEQWREWALFEKQEEELPPFLPSATFGYEEGRKSRSEQEQKKEGESGDQEQEQKKESGEGEEEKKDKDKEKEEQQKEEMTGTEVNQVQKADPGRIGGYIDPTQLTELERLCLLRIVRMDRIAAGVTHFVVSLMGVKYVKFPILLYDDVYMRSTALSPVVFIISPGADTATDVIALGERRGFTQPMRLRNISLGQNMEPLAGLVIDQAVTRGQWVLLQNCHLLPNWLKNLEKKLEAIAEKSEDQLDPEFRLYSTSEPTETFPMGILQRSLKVVTETPYSLRMNMLNTYGRLGQDELAKSLHPTYRPMAYVLAFFHAVVQERRKYGKLVWNIQYDFNESDFRVSLDLIATYLNKSIEAQEGLGGPSSVRPNVAVQKSIDAEKAAYKAAGQGQ
;
A
#
# COMPACT_ATOMS: atom_id res chain seq x y z
N MET A 1 4.46 -7.62 3.12
CA MET A 1 5.40 -8.76 3.09
C MET A 1 6.68 -8.48 2.32
N PHE A 2 6.65 -8.19 1.00
CA PHE A 2 7.89 -7.91 0.24
C PHE A 2 8.70 -6.75 0.83
N SER A 3 8.05 -5.63 1.16
CA SER A 3 8.71 -4.49 1.80
C SER A 3 9.35 -4.84 3.14
N PHE A 4 8.73 -5.73 3.93
CA PHE A 4 9.30 -6.23 5.18
C PHE A 4 10.56 -7.07 4.93
N GLN A 5 10.52 -7.99 3.96
CA GLN A 5 11.71 -8.77 3.57
C GLN A 5 12.85 -7.88 3.07
N MET A 6 12.54 -6.85 2.28
CA MET A 6 13.52 -5.85 1.85
C MET A 6 14.11 -5.07 3.02
N THR A 7 13.27 -4.69 3.99
CA THR A 7 13.72 -3.99 5.21
C THR A 7 14.70 -4.88 5.99
N LEU A 8 14.36 -6.15 6.19
CA LEU A 8 15.26 -7.11 6.85
C LEU A 8 16.58 -7.28 6.08
N LYS A 9 16.53 -7.42 4.75
CA LYS A 9 17.73 -7.52 3.91
C LYS A 9 18.63 -6.28 3.97
N ILE A 10 18.09 -5.10 4.28
CA ILE A 10 18.86 -3.87 4.46
C ILE A 10 19.52 -3.82 5.84
N MET A 11 18.83 -4.32 6.87
CA MET A 11 19.32 -4.34 8.26
C MET A 11 20.36 -5.43 8.52
N ASP A 12 20.28 -6.56 7.81
CA ASP A 12 21.12 -7.74 8.03
C ASP A 12 22.63 -7.44 7.95
N PRO A 13 23.16 -6.75 6.90
CA PRO A 13 24.58 -6.42 6.82
C PRO A 13 25.06 -5.43 7.89
N GLN A 14 24.15 -4.72 8.54
CA GLN A 14 24.45 -3.74 9.59
C GLN A 14 24.50 -4.39 10.99
N GLY A 15 24.21 -5.70 11.09
CA GLY A 15 24.15 -6.40 12.38
C GLY A 15 22.99 -5.94 13.26
N LEU A 16 21.96 -5.31 12.68
CA LEU A 16 20.80 -4.78 13.40
C LEU A 16 19.68 -5.81 13.59
N ILE A 17 19.87 -7.04 13.13
CA ILE A 17 18.90 -8.13 13.29
C ILE A 17 19.41 -9.13 14.31
N ASN A 18 18.65 -9.30 15.38
CA ASN A 18 18.78 -10.45 16.26
C ASN A 18 18.02 -11.64 15.63
N GLU A 19 18.74 -12.69 15.23
CA GLU A 19 18.16 -13.87 14.57
C GLU A 19 17.15 -14.60 15.44
N PHE A 20 17.40 -14.66 16.76
CA PHE A 20 16.48 -15.28 17.71
C PHE A 20 15.16 -14.50 17.75
N GLN A 21 15.22 -13.18 17.93
CA GLN A 21 14.03 -12.31 17.94
C GLN A 21 13.26 -12.39 16.62
N LEU A 22 13.95 -12.40 15.48
CA LEU A 22 13.29 -12.55 14.16
C LEU A 22 12.58 -13.91 14.03
N LYS A 23 13.23 -15.00 14.46
CA LYS A 23 12.62 -16.33 14.45
C LYS A 23 11.40 -16.39 15.38
N MET A 24 11.51 -15.80 16.57
CA MET A 24 10.41 -15.64 17.52
C MET A 24 9.25 -14.87 16.91
N PHE A 25 9.51 -13.74 16.27
CA PHE A 25 8.47 -12.98 15.59
C PHE A 25 7.77 -13.79 14.48
N LEU A 26 8.53 -14.51 13.65
CA LEU A 26 7.99 -15.24 12.51
C LEU A 26 7.21 -16.51 12.91
N LYS A 27 7.70 -17.24 13.91
CA LYS A 27 7.18 -18.58 14.25
C LYS A 27 6.45 -18.62 15.59
N GLY A 28 6.75 -17.70 16.50
CA GLY A 28 6.37 -17.80 17.91
C GLY A 28 7.01 -19.00 18.57
N SER A 29 6.41 -19.41 19.68
CA SER A 29 6.86 -20.56 20.43
C SER A 29 6.61 -21.85 19.66
N LEU A 30 7.65 -22.69 19.61
CA LEU A 30 7.60 -24.03 19.03
C LEU A 30 7.61 -25.12 20.10
N ALA A 31 7.45 -24.75 21.37
CA ALA A 31 7.40 -25.70 22.48
C ALA A 31 6.23 -26.67 22.31
N LEU A 32 6.53 -27.98 22.39
CA LEU A 32 5.51 -29.04 22.32
C LEU A 32 4.84 -29.28 23.68
N GLU A 33 5.54 -28.94 24.75
CA GLU A 33 5.08 -29.09 26.13
C GLU A 33 4.71 -27.72 26.70
N LYS A 34 3.60 -27.65 27.43
CA LYS A 34 3.18 -26.42 28.10
C LYS A 34 4.19 -26.03 29.18
N SER A 35 4.43 -24.72 29.30
CA SER A 35 5.31 -24.21 30.34
C SER A 35 4.75 -24.47 31.73
N LEU A 36 5.64 -24.72 32.70
CA LEU A 36 5.27 -24.86 34.11
C LEU A 36 4.81 -23.53 34.73
N LYS A 37 5.23 -22.40 34.15
CA LYS A 37 4.80 -21.07 34.59
C LYS A 37 3.40 -20.78 34.03
N GLN A 38 2.45 -20.57 34.92
CA GLN A 38 1.09 -20.23 34.55
C GLN A 38 0.97 -18.75 34.17
N ARG A 39 0.07 -18.48 33.22
CA ARG A 39 -0.35 -17.14 32.83
C ARG A 39 -1.05 -16.45 34.01
N PRO A 40 -0.94 -15.12 34.17
CA PRO A 40 -1.64 -14.41 35.24
C PRO A 40 -3.17 -14.60 35.18
N GLU A 41 -3.80 -14.83 36.34
CA GLU A 41 -5.20 -15.27 36.48
C GLU A 41 -6.19 -14.24 35.88
N ASP A 42 -5.90 -12.94 35.97
CA ASP A 42 -6.76 -11.85 35.49
C ASP A 42 -6.38 -11.33 34.09
N SER A 43 -5.68 -12.14 33.27
CA SER A 43 -5.22 -11.72 31.93
C SER A 43 -5.98 -12.33 30.75
N GLU A 44 -7.07 -13.06 31.02
CA GLU A 44 -7.75 -13.87 30.00
C GLU A 44 -8.32 -13.10 28.80
N ASP A 45 -8.69 -11.85 29.01
CA ASP A 45 -9.34 -11.01 28.01
C ASP A 45 -8.36 -10.26 27.10
N TRP A 46 -7.07 -10.18 27.44
CA TRP A 46 -6.06 -9.41 26.68
C TRP A 46 -4.77 -10.17 26.34
N LEU A 47 -4.46 -11.27 27.03
CA LEU A 47 -3.27 -12.09 26.79
C LEU A 47 -3.67 -13.53 26.56
N SER A 48 -3.44 -14.08 25.36
CA SER A 48 -3.79 -15.48 25.07
C SER A 48 -2.80 -16.47 25.69
N GLU A 49 -3.21 -17.73 25.85
CA GLU A 49 -2.30 -18.82 26.27
C GLU A 49 -1.10 -18.96 25.33
N THR A 50 -1.32 -18.84 24.01
CA THR A 50 -0.23 -18.86 23.02
C THR A 50 0.67 -17.62 23.15
N GLY A 51 0.09 -16.46 23.43
CA GLY A 51 0.84 -15.24 23.69
C GLY A 51 1.73 -15.35 24.92
N TRP A 52 1.23 -15.99 25.98
CA TRP A 52 2.01 -16.25 27.18
C TRP A 52 3.18 -17.19 26.94
N GLU A 53 2.99 -18.28 26.18
CA GLU A 53 4.09 -19.16 25.80
C GLU A 53 5.13 -18.42 24.92
N ASP A 54 4.69 -17.56 24.00
CA ASP A 54 5.58 -16.68 23.23
C ASP A 54 6.39 -15.74 24.15
N ALA A 55 5.78 -15.22 25.23
CA ALA A 55 6.47 -14.37 26.21
C ALA A 55 7.52 -15.14 27.02
N ILE A 56 7.23 -16.40 27.38
CA ILE A 56 8.17 -17.26 28.08
C ILE A 56 9.37 -17.58 27.19
N GLU A 57 9.14 -17.97 25.94
CA GLU A 57 10.23 -18.28 25.03
C GLU A 57 11.09 -17.04 24.74
N LEU A 58 10.48 -15.86 24.57
CA LEU A 58 11.20 -14.60 24.40
C LEU A 58 12.11 -14.28 25.60
N ALA A 59 11.59 -14.41 26.82
CA ALA A 59 12.35 -14.18 28.04
C ALA A 59 13.49 -15.19 28.25
N GLN A 60 13.31 -16.45 27.81
CA GLN A 60 14.33 -17.50 27.94
C GLN A 60 15.42 -17.44 26.87
N GLY A 61 15.08 -17.05 25.63
CA GLY A 61 16.02 -17.10 24.52
C GLY A 61 16.79 -15.80 24.26
N ASP A 62 16.42 -14.69 24.93
CA ASP A 62 17.22 -13.47 25.00
C ASP A 62 17.42 -13.03 26.48
N PRO A 63 18.05 -13.89 27.30
CA PRO A 63 18.29 -13.62 28.70
C PRO A 63 19.33 -12.50 28.80
N GLY A 64 18.99 -11.41 29.49
CA GLY A 64 19.73 -10.16 29.52
C GLY A 64 18.96 -8.99 28.91
N ARG A 65 18.04 -9.24 27.97
CA ARG A 65 17.15 -8.21 27.40
C ARG A 65 15.74 -8.31 27.99
N PHE A 66 15.13 -9.49 27.95
CA PHE A 66 13.72 -9.72 28.34
C PHE A 66 13.51 -10.44 29.69
N ASP A 67 14.53 -10.57 30.55
CA ASP A 67 14.44 -11.33 31.81
C ASP A 67 13.25 -10.97 32.70
N ASN A 68 12.99 -9.67 32.84
CA ASN A 68 11.97 -9.13 33.73
C ASN A 68 10.60 -8.99 33.05
N GLN A 69 10.48 -9.36 31.77
CA GLN A 69 9.24 -9.19 31.00
C GLN A 69 8.07 -9.96 31.63
N LEU A 70 8.31 -11.19 32.11
CA LEU A 70 7.25 -12.00 32.70
C LEU A 70 6.77 -11.41 34.04
N GLU A 71 7.69 -10.85 34.83
CA GLU A 71 7.36 -10.18 36.08
C GLU A 71 6.59 -8.87 35.82
N GLU A 72 6.94 -8.15 34.75
CA GLU A 72 6.23 -6.95 34.31
C GLU A 72 4.80 -7.23 33.83
N LEU A 73 4.61 -8.28 33.05
CA LEU A 73 3.28 -8.72 32.59
C LEU A 73 2.39 -9.15 33.78
N ASP A 74 2.99 -9.72 34.84
CA ASP A 74 2.26 -10.16 36.03
C ASP A 74 1.93 -9.01 37.00
N LYS A 75 2.88 -8.08 37.22
CA LYS A 75 2.72 -6.96 38.17
C LYS A 75 1.91 -5.78 37.61
N ASN A 76 1.97 -5.52 36.31
CA ASN A 76 1.41 -4.31 35.68
C ASN A 76 0.26 -4.60 34.71
N GLN A 77 -0.56 -5.59 35.05
CA GLN A 77 -1.63 -6.08 34.17
C GLN A 77 -2.56 -4.98 33.67
N GLU A 78 -2.90 -3.99 34.49
CA GLU A 78 -3.81 -2.90 34.08
C GLU A 78 -3.25 -2.09 32.90
N GLN A 79 -1.97 -1.73 32.95
CA GLN A 79 -1.33 -0.92 31.90
C GLN A 79 -1.09 -1.75 30.64
N TRP A 80 -0.64 -2.99 30.79
CA TRP A 80 -0.49 -3.93 29.67
C TRP A 80 -1.83 -4.24 29.01
N ARG A 81 -2.90 -4.35 29.79
CA ARG A 81 -4.26 -4.51 29.30
C ARG A 81 -4.74 -3.27 28.55
N GLU A 82 -4.52 -2.07 29.08
CA GLU A 82 -4.84 -0.82 28.37
C GLU A 82 -4.10 -0.75 27.02
N TRP A 83 -2.80 -1.04 27.02
CA TRP A 83 -1.99 -1.04 25.81
C TRP A 83 -2.43 -2.12 24.82
N ALA A 84 -2.69 -3.34 25.29
CA ALA A 84 -3.19 -4.43 24.45
C ALA A 84 -4.55 -4.10 23.83
N LEU A 85 -5.47 -3.50 24.57
CA LEU A 85 -6.80 -3.17 24.06
C LEU A 85 -6.83 -1.86 23.24
N PHE A 86 -5.72 -1.13 23.15
CA PHE A 86 -5.64 0.11 22.38
C PHE A 86 -5.78 -0.14 20.87
N GLU A 87 -6.52 0.73 20.17
CA GLU A 87 -6.85 0.52 18.76
C GLU A 87 -5.62 0.57 17.85
N LYS A 88 -4.65 1.45 18.16
CA LYS A 88 -3.41 1.66 17.39
C LYS A 88 -2.17 1.36 18.21
N GLN A 89 -2.21 0.22 18.88
CA GLN A 89 -1.16 -0.23 19.80
C GLN A 89 0.26 -0.15 19.22
N GLU A 90 0.43 -0.44 17.93
CA GLU A 90 1.73 -0.41 17.25
C GLU A 90 2.37 0.99 17.14
N GLU A 91 1.58 2.07 17.24
CA GLU A 91 2.07 3.45 17.25
C GLU A 91 2.55 3.88 18.66
N GLU A 92 2.08 3.18 19.70
CA GLU A 92 2.37 3.46 21.10
C GLU A 92 3.55 2.63 21.63
N LEU A 93 4.13 3.10 22.73
CA LEU A 93 5.19 2.38 23.43
C LEU A 93 4.58 1.35 24.41
N PRO A 94 5.17 0.14 24.52
CA PRO A 94 4.74 -0.83 25.53
C PRO A 94 4.93 -0.30 26.96
N PRO A 95 4.05 -0.65 27.90
CA PRO A 95 4.05 -0.10 29.24
C PRO A 95 4.97 -0.89 30.18
N PHE A 96 6.28 -0.76 30.00
CA PHE A 96 7.25 -1.19 31.01
C PHE A 96 7.32 -0.16 32.15
N LEU A 97 7.38 -0.61 33.42
CA LEU A 97 7.44 0.30 34.57
C LEU A 97 8.76 1.10 34.67
N PRO A 98 8.74 2.29 35.30
CA PRO A 98 7.57 3.12 35.61
C PRO A 98 7.65 4.48 34.92
N SER A 99 6.66 4.74 34.08
CA SER A 99 6.17 6.04 33.58
C SER A 99 6.11 7.18 34.62
N ALA A 100 6.26 6.89 35.92
CA ALA A 100 6.20 7.87 37.01
C ALA A 100 7.54 8.58 37.37
N THR A 101 8.70 8.14 36.86
CA THR A 101 9.99 8.76 37.24
C THR A 101 10.58 9.74 36.22
N PHE A 102 10.12 9.70 34.97
CA PHE A 102 10.59 10.62 33.92
C PHE A 102 9.45 10.98 32.96
N GLY A 103 8.82 12.14 33.15
CA GLY A 103 8.20 13.00 32.12
C GLY A 103 7.25 12.41 31.05
N TYR A 104 6.79 11.16 31.18
CA TYR A 104 6.10 10.45 30.10
C TYR A 104 4.71 11.04 29.77
N GLU A 105 4.08 11.71 30.73
CA GLU A 105 2.77 12.35 30.54
C GLU A 105 2.81 13.61 29.65
N GLU A 106 3.95 14.33 29.57
CA GLU A 106 4.07 15.53 28.73
C GLU A 106 4.25 15.20 27.23
N GLY A 107 4.85 14.05 26.91
CA GLY A 107 5.00 13.56 25.53
C GLY A 107 3.68 13.08 24.90
N ARG A 108 2.81 12.44 25.69
CA ARG A 108 1.53 11.89 25.21
C ARG A 108 0.51 12.99 24.87
N LYS A 109 0.48 14.08 25.64
CA LYS A 109 -0.36 15.26 25.37
C LYS A 109 0.16 16.09 24.20
N SER A 110 1.48 16.29 24.10
CA SER A 110 2.05 17.08 23.00
C SER A 110 1.93 16.40 21.63
N ARG A 111 2.00 15.07 21.54
CA ARG A 111 1.87 14.34 20.27
C ARG A 111 0.43 14.30 19.74
N SER A 112 -0.55 14.13 20.63
CA SER A 112 -1.98 14.20 20.31
C SER A 112 -2.43 15.61 19.91
N GLU A 113 -1.88 16.66 20.54
CA GLU A 113 -2.11 18.06 20.12
C GLU A 113 -1.40 18.42 18.80
N GLN A 114 -0.23 17.84 18.52
CA GLN A 114 0.47 18.04 17.25
C GLN A 114 -0.19 17.33 16.06
N GLU A 115 -0.83 16.19 16.27
CA GLU A 115 -1.58 15.49 15.23
C GLU A 115 -2.90 16.20 14.89
N GLN A 116 -3.58 16.78 15.89
CA GLN A 116 -4.76 17.63 15.63
C GLN A 116 -4.41 18.95 14.92
N LYS A 117 -3.18 19.47 15.10
CA LYS A 117 -2.70 20.65 14.35
C LYS A 117 -2.20 20.32 12.95
N LYS A 118 -1.63 19.13 12.71
CA LYS A 118 -1.15 18.71 11.39
C LYS A 118 -2.24 18.38 10.38
N GLU A 119 -3.48 18.12 10.83
CA GLU A 119 -4.64 18.01 9.93
C GLU A 119 -5.24 19.38 9.54
N GLY A 120 -4.75 20.48 10.12
CA GLY A 120 -5.27 21.84 9.90
C GLY A 120 -4.41 22.75 9.01
N GLU A 121 -3.13 22.48 8.82
CA GLU A 121 -2.22 23.38 8.09
C GLU A 121 -1.32 22.60 7.13
N SER A 122 -1.80 22.38 5.91
CA SER A 122 -0.94 22.18 4.74
C SER A 122 -1.22 23.32 3.76
N GLY A 123 -0.56 24.46 4.00
CA GLY A 123 -0.59 25.62 3.13
C GLY A 123 0.78 26.30 3.18
N ASP A 124 1.55 26.08 2.11
CA ASP A 124 2.60 26.94 1.55
C ASP A 124 3.84 27.38 2.35
N GLN A 125 4.95 27.32 1.60
CA GLN A 125 6.23 28.02 1.72
C GLN A 125 7.31 27.42 2.63
N GLU A 126 8.38 26.94 1.99
CA GLU A 126 9.74 27.19 2.49
C GLU A 126 10.72 27.35 1.32
N GLN A 127 11.22 28.58 1.16
CA GLN A 127 12.39 28.97 0.38
C GLN A 127 13.51 29.35 1.35
N GLU A 128 14.73 28.96 0.99
CA GLU A 128 16.03 29.56 1.33
C GLU A 128 16.46 29.67 2.80
N GLN A 129 17.56 29.00 3.15
CA GLN A 129 18.88 29.66 3.26
C GLN A 129 20.01 28.65 3.54
N LYS A 130 21.07 28.73 2.73
CA LYS A 130 22.41 28.17 2.98
C LYS A 130 23.42 29.29 2.75
N LYS A 131 24.26 29.54 3.76
CA LYS A 131 25.71 29.85 3.70
C LYS A 131 26.08 30.69 4.92
N GLU A 132 26.99 30.18 5.74
CA GLU A 132 28.37 30.69 5.77
C GLU A 132 29.24 29.78 6.64
N SER A 133 30.41 29.46 6.11
CA SER A 133 31.51 28.75 6.75
C SER A 133 32.61 29.76 7.08
N GLY A 134 33.17 29.69 8.28
CA GLY A 134 34.37 30.42 8.67
C GLY A 134 35.26 29.53 9.55
N GLU A 135 36.48 29.31 9.10
CA GLU A 135 37.59 28.61 9.76
C GLU A 135 38.26 29.50 10.84
N GLY A 136 38.99 28.90 11.78
CA GLY A 136 40.17 29.52 12.41
C GLY A 136 40.45 29.19 13.88
N GLU A 137 41.48 28.36 14.11
CA GLU A 137 42.53 28.43 15.17
C GLU A 137 42.11 28.31 16.67
N GLU A 138 42.84 27.73 17.64
CA GLU A 138 44.27 27.42 17.84
C GLU A 138 44.45 26.49 19.08
N GLU A 139 45.69 26.05 19.30
CA GLU A 139 46.24 25.04 20.23
C GLU A 139 46.22 25.28 21.78
N LYS A 140 46.57 24.18 22.49
CA LYS A 140 47.42 24.02 23.72
C LYS A 140 46.77 23.94 25.12
N LYS A 141 46.85 22.75 25.75
CA LYS A 141 47.89 22.42 26.77
C LYS A 141 47.71 21.03 27.38
N ASP A 142 48.77 20.23 27.27
CA ASP A 142 49.10 19.11 28.16
C ASP A 142 49.32 19.56 29.61
N LYS A 143 48.89 18.73 30.56
CA LYS A 143 49.72 18.08 31.61
C LYS A 143 48.83 17.54 32.73
N ASP A 144 49.31 16.47 33.35
CA ASP A 144 48.76 15.75 34.51
C ASP A 144 47.81 14.60 34.17
N LYS A 145 48.41 13.44 33.85
CA LYS A 145 48.03 12.12 34.41
C LYS A 145 49.03 11.03 33.98
N GLU A 146 50.29 11.24 34.35
CA GLU A 146 51.36 10.24 34.30
C GLU A 146 51.91 10.02 35.72
N LYS A 147 51.02 9.71 36.67
CA LYS A 147 51.38 9.28 38.04
C LYS A 147 50.26 8.46 38.65
N GLU A 148 50.00 7.28 38.09
CA GLU A 148 49.36 6.19 38.86
C GLU A 148 49.47 4.81 38.18
N GLU A 149 50.45 4.63 37.28
CA GLU A 149 50.62 3.38 36.53
C GLU A 149 51.76 2.49 37.04
N GLN A 150 52.28 2.74 38.25
CA GLN A 150 53.32 1.92 38.85
C GLN A 150 53.06 1.70 40.34
N GLN A 151 52.00 0.94 40.64
CA GLN A 151 51.85 0.15 41.87
C GLN A 151 50.48 -0.55 41.83
N LYS A 152 50.42 -1.70 41.14
CA LYS A 152 49.53 -2.85 41.45
C LYS A 152 49.64 -3.93 40.36
N GLU A 153 50.85 -4.41 40.12
CA GLU A 153 51.05 -5.76 39.59
C GLU A 153 52.05 -6.47 40.49
N GLU A 154 51.55 -7.11 41.55
CA GLU A 154 52.07 -8.38 42.03
C GLU A 154 51.09 -9.01 43.05
N MET A 155 50.47 -10.11 42.60
CA MET A 155 49.98 -11.28 43.33
C MET A 155 49.26 -11.12 44.68
N THR A 156 47.99 -11.52 44.73
CA THR A 156 47.51 -12.75 45.42
C THR A 156 46.02 -12.94 45.09
N GLY A 157 45.59 -14.20 44.95
CA GLY A 157 44.30 -14.54 44.38
C GLY A 157 43.10 -14.44 45.33
N THR A 158 42.02 -15.06 44.83
CA THR A 158 40.71 -15.35 45.46
C THR A 158 39.60 -14.40 45.02
N GLU A 159 38.66 -15.00 44.27
CA GLU A 159 37.25 -14.68 44.02
C GLU A 159 36.73 -13.26 44.30
N VAL A 160 35.98 -12.69 43.32
CA VAL A 160 34.60 -12.20 43.48
C VAL A 160 34.25 -11.18 42.37
N ASN A 161 33.06 -11.40 41.78
CA ASN A 161 32.22 -10.50 40.95
C ASN A 161 32.54 -10.32 39.45
N GLN A 162 31.81 -11.11 38.65
CA GLN A 162 31.32 -10.68 37.34
C GLN A 162 30.48 -9.42 37.52
N VAL A 163 31.04 -8.26 37.19
CA VAL A 163 30.24 -7.05 36.96
C VAL A 163 29.50 -7.27 35.64
N GLN A 164 28.20 -7.57 35.72
CA GLN A 164 27.27 -7.44 34.61
C GLN A 164 27.41 -6.02 34.07
N LYS A 165 27.95 -5.88 32.85
CA LYS A 165 27.88 -4.61 32.13
C LYS A 165 26.40 -4.29 31.94
N ALA A 166 25.96 -3.16 32.47
CA ALA A 166 24.60 -2.68 32.31
C ALA A 166 24.29 -2.53 30.81
N ASP A 167 23.25 -3.22 30.34
CA ASP A 167 22.69 -3.02 29.00
C ASP A 167 22.18 -1.58 28.90
N PRO A 168 22.62 -0.76 27.92
CA PRO A 168 22.26 0.66 27.81
C PRO A 168 20.76 0.97 27.65
N GLY A 169 19.89 -0.05 27.56
CA GLY A 169 18.43 0.12 27.48
C GLY A 169 17.66 -0.27 28.74
N ARG A 170 18.30 -0.35 29.93
CA ARG A 170 17.61 -0.67 31.19
C ARG A 170 17.64 0.48 32.21
N ILE A 171 16.49 0.84 32.76
CA ILE A 171 16.36 1.79 33.88
C ILE A 171 15.99 1.00 35.14
N GLY A 172 16.88 0.97 36.14
CA GLY A 172 16.61 0.26 37.40
C GLY A 172 16.37 -1.24 37.27
N GLY A 173 16.85 -1.86 36.19
CA GLY A 173 16.60 -3.28 35.86
C GLY A 173 15.40 -3.51 34.94
N TYR A 174 14.58 -2.50 34.68
CA TYR A 174 13.43 -2.57 33.77
C TYR A 174 13.79 -2.12 32.37
N ILE A 175 13.08 -2.63 31.36
CA ILE A 175 13.27 -2.23 29.97
C ILE A 175 12.80 -0.78 29.80
N ASP A 176 13.65 0.10 29.26
CA ASP A 176 13.23 1.42 28.81
C ASP A 176 12.47 1.26 27.47
N PRO A 177 11.17 1.57 27.40
CA PRO A 177 10.42 1.39 26.17
C PRO A 177 10.91 2.28 25.02
N THR A 178 11.59 3.40 25.29
CA THR A 178 12.19 4.26 24.25
C THR A 178 13.41 3.63 23.57
N GLN A 179 14.06 2.67 24.25
CA GLN A 179 15.26 1.98 23.77
C GLN A 179 14.94 0.63 23.12
N LEU A 180 13.66 0.30 22.95
CA LEU A 180 13.23 -0.91 22.24
C LEU A 180 13.52 -0.78 20.75
N THR A 181 14.12 -1.80 20.16
CA THR A 181 14.23 -1.88 18.70
C THR A 181 12.86 -2.14 18.08
N GLU A 182 12.68 -1.76 16.81
CA GLU A 182 11.41 -2.01 16.12
C GLU A 182 11.09 -3.52 15.99
N LEU A 183 12.12 -4.39 15.97
CA LEU A 183 11.93 -5.85 15.96
C LEU A 183 11.46 -6.36 17.34
N GLU A 184 12.01 -5.82 18.42
CA GLU A 184 11.58 -6.12 19.79
C GLU A 184 10.11 -5.69 20.00
N ARG A 185 9.73 -4.51 19.50
CA ARG A 185 8.34 -4.03 19.53
C ARG A 185 7.40 -4.98 18.77
N LEU A 186 7.84 -5.53 17.64
CA LEU A 186 7.08 -6.56 16.91
C LEU A 186 6.92 -7.87 17.69
N CYS A 187 7.95 -8.32 18.41
CA CYS A 187 7.88 -9.48 19.29
C CYS A 187 6.86 -9.26 20.42
N LEU A 188 6.90 -8.08 21.07
CA LEU A 188 5.95 -7.73 22.13
C LEU A 188 4.52 -7.60 21.60
N LEU A 189 4.33 -7.00 20.42
CA LEU A 189 3.02 -6.92 19.77
C LEU A 189 2.47 -8.30 19.46
N ARG A 190 3.32 -9.25 19.03
CA ARG A 190 2.90 -10.64 18.74
C ARG A 190 2.33 -11.32 19.98
N ILE A 191 2.98 -11.15 21.12
CA ILE A 191 2.62 -11.76 22.40
C ILE A 191 1.20 -11.38 22.80
N VAL A 192 0.86 -10.09 22.74
CA VAL A 192 -0.45 -9.61 23.20
C VAL A 192 -1.51 -9.55 22.10
N ARG A 193 -1.11 -9.24 20.85
CA ARG A 193 -2.02 -8.97 19.73
C ARG A 193 -1.50 -9.43 18.38
N MET A 194 -1.57 -10.75 18.18
CA MET A 194 -1.24 -11.38 16.89
C MET A 194 -2.07 -10.82 15.71
N ASP A 195 -3.29 -10.37 15.95
CA ASP A 195 -4.17 -9.79 14.92
C ASP A 195 -3.65 -8.43 14.38
N ARG A 196 -2.81 -7.73 15.15
CA ARG A 196 -2.19 -6.44 14.74
C ARG A 196 -0.85 -6.56 14.09
N ILE A 197 -0.33 -7.77 13.89
CA ILE A 197 1.00 -7.97 13.31
C ILE A 197 1.14 -7.37 11.92
N ALA A 198 0.08 -7.39 11.11
CA ALA A 198 0.11 -6.73 9.80
C ALA A 198 0.29 -5.20 9.92
N ALA A 199 -0.36 -4.57 10.91
CA ALA A 199 -0.21 -3.15 11.20
C ALA A 199 1.17 -2.85 11.79
N GLY A 200 1.65 -3.66 12.75
CA GLY A 200 2.99 -3.54 13.31
C GLY A 200 4.08 -3.67 12.25
N VAL A 201 3.99 -4.64 11.33
CA VAL A 201 4.93 -4.78 10.22
C VAL A 201 4.89 -3.57 9.29
N THR A 202 3.70 -2.99 9.10
CA THR A 202 3.56 -1.74 8.34
C THR A 202 4.29 -0.61 9.04
N HIS A 203 4.09 -0.44 10.35
CA HIS A 203 4.80 0.55 11.16
C HIS A 203 6.32 0.36 11.09
N PHE A 204 6.81 -0.87 11.28
CA PHE A 204 8.21 -1.25 11.17
C PHE A 204 8.84 -0.81 9.84
N VAL A 205 8.17 -1.10 8.71
CA VAL A 205 8.65 -0.69 7.38
C VAL A 205 8.61 0.83 7.23
N VAL A 206 7.58 1.51 7.76
CA VAL A 206 7.46 2.97 7.71
C VAL A 206 8.58 3.64 8.51
N SER A 207 8.88 3.16 9.71
CA SER A 207 9.94 3.69 10.58
C SER A 207 11.32 3.62 9.89
N LEU A 208 11.59 2.56 9.13
CA LEU A 208 12.91 2.29 8.57
C LEU A 208 13.09 2.72 7.11
N MET A 209 12.10 2.46 6.26
CA MET A 209 12.16 2.77 4.83
C MET A 209 11.27 3.97 4.44
N GLY A 210 10.26 4.30 5.24
CA GLY A 210 9.31 5.38 4.99
C GLY A 210 8.00 4.91 4.35
N VAL A 211 6.97 5.78 4.45
CA VAL A 211 5.59 5.48 4.07
C VAL A 211 5.40 5.06 2.61
N LYS A 212 6.29 5.48 1.71
CA LYS A 212 6.22 5.14 0.28
C LYS A 212 6.37 3.63 -0.01
N TYR A 213 6.93 2.85 0.92
CA TYR A 213 7.13 1.40 0.74
C TYR A 213 5.97 0.54 1.24
N VAL A 214 4.99 1.15 1.91
CA VAL A 214 3.74 0.48 2.33
C VAL A 214 2.52 1.04 1.61
N LYS A 215 2.63 2.22 1.01
CA LYS A 215 1.57 2.83 0.21
C LYS A 215 1.52 2.19 -1.17
N PHE A 216 0.33 1.77 -1.59
CA PHE A 216 0.10 1.30 -2.95
C PHE A 216 0.29 2.47 -3.94
N PRO A 217 1.14 2.33 -4.98
CA PRO A 217 1.30 3.38 -5.98
C PRO A 217 0.05 3.49 -6.85
N ILE A 218 -0.39 4.71 -7.14
CA ILE A 218 -1.47 4.93 -8.11
C ILE A 218 -0.89 4.61 -9.49
N LEU A 219 -1.56 3.71 -10.24
CA LEU A 219 -1.15 3.38 -11.59
C LEU A 219 -1.51 4.55 -12.54
N LEU A 220 -0.48 5.16 -13.13
CA LEU A 220 -0.63 6.16 -14.18
C LEU A 220 -0.25 5.52 -15.52
N TYR A 221 -1.21 5.38 -16.43
CA TYR A 221 -0.99 4.77 -17.74
C TYR A 221 -0.03 5.56 -18.62
N ASP A 222 0.05 6.88 -18.42
CA ASP A 222 1.04 7.73 -19.09
C ASP A 222 2.48 7.36 -18.70
N ASP A 223 2.74 7.02 -17.43
CA ASP A 223 4.07 6.54 -16.99
C ASP A 223 4.41 5.17 -17.59
N VAL A 224 3.40 4.29 -17.71
CA VAL A 224 3.55 2.99 -18.38
C VAL A 224 3.94 3.20 -19.85
N TYR A 225 3.28 4.13 -20.55
CA TYR A 225 3.60 4.48 -21.92
C TYR A 225 5.03 5.02 -22.06
N MET A 226 5.43 5.98 -21.22
CA MET A 226 6.77 6.59 -21.26
C MET A 226 7.90 5.58 -21.02
N ARG A 227 7.62 4.49 -20.29
CA ARG A 227 8.58 3.40 -20.03
C ARG A 227 8.51 2.25 -21.06
N SER A 228 7.50 2.26 -21.92
CA SER A 228 7.28 1.24 -22.95
C SER A 228 7.95 1.64 -24.27
N THR A 229 8.37 0.64 -25.04
CA THR A 229 9.01 0.77 -26.35
C THR A 229 8.44 -0.25 -27.33
N ALA A 230 8.82 -0.16 -28.60
CA ALA A 230 8.45 -1.16 -29.61
C ALA A 230 8.97 -2.58 -29.29
N LEU A 231 10.02 -2.69 -28.47
CA LEU A 231 10.63 -3.96 -28.06
C LEU A 231 10.29 -4.39 -26.63
N SER A 232 9.61 -3.54 -25.86
CA SER A 232 9.16 -3.85 -24.51
C SER A 232 7.64 -3.87 -24.44
N PRO A 233 7.00 -5.03 -24.75
CA PRO A 233 5.57 -5.21 -24.59
C PRO A 233 5.12 -4.90 -23.16
N VAL A 234 3.87 -4.51 -22.99
CA VAL A 234 3.27 -4.30 -21.68
C VAL A 234 2.30 -5.44 -21.39
N VAL A 235 2.48 -6.09 -20.24
CA VAL A 235 1.58 -7.14 -19.76
C VAL A 235 0.85 -6.61 -18.53
N PHE A 236 -0.45 -6.36 -18.68
CA PHE A 236 -1.37 -6.10 -17.59
C PHE A 236 -1.80 -7.42 -16.98
N ILE A 237 -1.30 -7.68 -15.77
CA ILE A 237 -1.73 -8.80 -14.93
C ILE A 237 -2.99 -8.33 -14.20
N ILE A 238 -4.13 -8.80 -14.67
CA ILE A 238 -5.44 -8.36 -14.19
C ILE A 238 -6.00 -9.33 -13.16
N SER A 239 -6.64 -8.80 -12.13
CA SER A 239 -7.58 -9.57 -11.31
C SER A 239 -8.91 -9.73 -12.05
N PRO A 240 -9.69 -10.79 -11.80
CA PRO A 240 -11.04 -10.93 -12.33
C PRO A 240 -11.86 -9.66 -12.07
N GLY A 241 -12.53 -9.16 -13.11
CA GLY A 241 -13.36 -7.95 -13.06
C GLY A 241 -12.61 -6.62 -13.25
N ALA A 242 -11.28 -6.61 -13.39
CA ALA A 242 -10.52 -5.41 -13.72
C ALA A 242 -10.57 -5.09 -15.23
N ASP A 243 -10.95 -3.86 -15.59
CA ASP A 243 -11.03 -3.41 -16.98
C ASP A 243 -9.87 -2.48 -17.35
N THR A 244 -8.70 -3.06 -17.59
CA THR A 244 -7.50 -2.33 -18.06
C THR A 244 -7.56 -1.96 -19.53
N ALA A 245 -8.42 -2.64 -20.29
CA ALA A 245 -8.53 -2.40 -21.71
C ALA A 245 -9.08 -1.00 -22.00
N THR A 246 -10.17 -0.62 -21.33
CA THR A 246 -10.76 0.71 -21.49
C THR A 246 -9.75 1.82 -21.16
N ASP A 247 -8.93 1.64 -20.12
CA ASP A 247 -7.90 2.61 -19.75
C ASP A 247 -6.80 2.74 -20.82
N VAL A 248 -6.35 1.63 -21.43
CA VAL A 248 -5.36 1.64 -22.53
C VAL A 248 -5.94 2.28 -23.78
N ILE A 249 -7.22 2.06 -24.07
CA ILE A 249 -7.90 2.68 -25.21
C ILE A 249 -7.99 4.19 -25.00
N ALA A 250 -8.41 4.64 -23.81
CA ALA A 250 -8.46 6.05 -23.46
C ALA A 250 -7.07 6.71 -23.50
N LEU A 251 -6.01 6.00 -23.08
CA LEU A 251 -4.63 6.45 -23.25
C LEU A 251 -4.30 6.61 -24.74
N GLY A 252 -4.66 5.64 -25.58
CA GLY A 252 -4.47 5.69 -27.03
C GLY A 252 -5.13 6.93 -27.63
N GLU A 253 -6.40 7.19 -27.31
CA GLU A 253 -7.13 8.37 -27.78
C GLU A 253 -6.42 9.68 -27.40
N ARG A 254 -5.98 9.83 -26.15
CA ARG A 254 -5.22 11.01 -25.69
C ARG A 254 -3.88 11.19 -26.43
N ARG A 255 -3.27 10.10 -26.89
CA ARG A 255 -2.00 10.09 -27.63
C ARG A 255 -2.16 10.07 -29.16
N GLY A 256 -3.40 10.15 -29.66
CA GLY A 256 -3.67 10.12 -31.11
C GLY A 256 -3.61 8.73 -31.76
N PHE A 257 -3.67 7.67 -30.96
CA PHE A 257 -3.79 6.26 -31.35
C PHE A 257 -5.25 5.80 -31.23
N THR A 258 -6.10 6.32 -32.12
CA THR A 258 -7.53 6.01 -32.11
C THR A 258 -7.82 4.65 -32.76
N GLN A 259 -8.89 4.00 -32.29
CA GLN A 259 -9.42 2.79 -32.92
C GLN A 259 -10.22 3.10 -34.19
N PRO A 260 -10.25 2.20 -35.18
CA PRO A 260 -9.39 1.03 -35.35
C PRO A 260 -8.10 1.35 -36.14
N MET A 261 -7.89 2.61 -36.51
CA MET A 261 -6.86 3.01 -37.49
C MET A 261 -5.43 2.95 -36.95
N ARG A 262 -5.22 3.28 -35.68
CA ARG A 262 -3.88 3.30 -35.06
C ARG A 262 -3.78 2.43 -33.81
N LEU A 263 -4.91 2.02 -33.23
CA LEU A 263 -4.97 1.04 -32.15
C LEU A 263 -5.92 -0.10 -32.55
N ARG A 264 -5.45 -1.35 -32.46
CA ARG A 264 -6.24 -2.55 -32.70
C ARG A 264 -6.45 -3.31 -31.39
N ASN A 265 -7.70 -3.37 -30.94
CA ASN A 265 -8.10 -4.16 -29.77
C ASN A 265 -8.63 -5.53 -30.22
N ILE A 266 -8.06 -6.61 -29.69
CA ILE A 266 -8.41 -7.99 -30.04
C ILE A 266 -8.61 -8.78 -28.75
N SER A 267 -9.83 -9.24 -28.51
CA SER A 267 -10.11 -10.21 -27.45
C SER A 267 -9.77 -11.61 -27.94
N LEU A 268 -8.83 -12.27 -27.26
CA LEU A 268 -8.41 -13.62 -27.62
C LEU A 268 -9.45 -14.64 -27.16
N GLY A 269 -9.87 -15.47 -28.11
CA GLY A 269 -10.81 -16.58 -27.95
C GLY A 269 -10.58 -17.59 -29.07
N GLN A 270 -11.43 -18.61 -29.16
CA GLN A 270 -11.27 -19.65 -30.18
C GLN A 270 -11.20 -19.05 -31.59
N ASN A 271 -10.16 -19.42 -32.35
CA ASN A 271 -9.91 -19.01 -33.75
C ASN A 271 -9.48 -17.56 -33.97
N MET A 272 -9.09 -16.83 -32.93
CA MET A 272 -8.58 -15.45 -33.05
C MET A 272 -7.07 -15.38 -33.27
N GLU A 273 -6.35 -16.50 -33.09
CA GLU A 273 -4.91 -16.63 -33.21
C GLU A 273 -4.34 -16.12 -34.54
N PRO A 274 -4.92 -16.46 -35.71
CA PRO A 274 -4.36 -16.05 -36.99
C PRO A 274 -4.54 -14.54 -37.21
N LEU A 275 -5.67 -13.99 -36.79
CA LEU A 275 -5.95 -12.56 -36.89
C LEU A 275 -5.02 -11.76 -35.99
N ALA A 276 -4.82 -12.20 -34.75
CA ALA A 276 -3.90 -11.55 -33.81
C ALA A 276 -2.47 -11.51 -34.36
N GLY A 277 -1.97 -12.63 -34.90
CA GLY A 277 -0.65 -12.69 -35.54
C GLY A 277 -0.50 -11.72 -36.71
N LEU A 278 -1.48 -11.69 -37.62
CA LEU A 278 -1.48 -10.79 -38.77
C LEU A 278 -1.49 -9.30 -38.35
N VAL A 279 -2.32 -8.95 -37.36
CA VAL A 279 -2.42 -7.57 -36.88
C VAL A 279 -1.12 -7.11 -36.24
N ILE A 280 -0.43 -7.97 -35.50
CA ILE A 280 0.89 -7.67 -34.94
C ILE A 280 1.90 -7.40 -36.05
N ASP A 281 1.96 -8.26 -37.08
CA ASP A 281 2.91 -8.10 -38.19
C ASP A 281 2.69 -6.78 -38.95
N GLN A 282 1.43 -6.38 -39.14
CA GLN A 282 1.07 -5.09 -39.74
C GLN A 282 1.43 -3.92 -38.81
N ALA A 283 1.15 -4.04 -37.52
CA ALA A 283 1.36 -2.97 -36.55
C ALA A 283 2.85 -2.63 -36.36
N VAL A 284 3.72 -3.63 -36.41
CA VAL A 284 5.18 -3.47 -36.32
C VAL A 284 5.74 -2.57 -37.42
N THR A 285 5.20 -2.68 -38.64
CA THR A 285 5.67 -1.91 -39.80
C THR A 285 4.99 -0.56 -39.95
N ARG A 286 3.83 -0.35 -39.30
CA ARG A 286 2.99 0.84 -39.45
C ARG A 286 2.96 1.74 -38.21
N GLY A 287 3.69 1.40 -37.16
CA GLY A 287 3.69 2.16 -35.91
C GLY A 287 2.32 2.19 -35.25
N GLN A 288 1.67 1.03 -35.13
CA GLN A 288 0.34 0.92 -34.52
C GLN A 288 0.41 0.26 -33.15
N TRP A 289 -0.62 0.50 -32.34
CA TRP A 289 -0.78 -0.18 -31.06
C TRP A 289 -1.66 -1.41 -31.23
N VAL A 290 -1.28 -2.49 -30.56
CA VAL A 290 -2.09 -3.71 -30.48
C VAL A 290 -2.38 -3.98 -29.01
N LEU A 291 -3.67 -4.12 -28.68
CA LEU A 291 -4.13 -4.55 -27.37
C LEU A 291 -4.71 -5.96 -27.52
N LEU A 292 -4.05 -6.94 -26.92
CA LEU A 292 -4.53 -8.31 -26.83
C LEU A 292 -5.22 -8.52 -25.48
N GLN A 293 -6.50 -8.89 -25.45
CA GLN A 293 -7.19 -9.19 -24.21
C GLN A 293 -7.27 -10.69 -23.96
N ASN A 294 -7.34 -11.09 -22.70
CA ASN A 294 -7.60 -12.46 -22.27
C ASN A 294 -6.55 -13.48 -22.75
N CYS A 295 -5.28 -13.09 -22.74
CA CYS A 295 -4.16 -13.92 -23.19
C CYS A 295 -4.08 -15.29 -22.49
N HIS A 296 -4.46 -15.36 -21.22
CA HIS A 296 -4.53 -16.59 -20.43
C HIS A 296 -5.46 -17.67 -21.02
N LEU A 297 -6.43 -17.30 -21.87
CA LEU A 297 -7.35 -18.25 -22.51
C LEU A 297 -6.69 -19.07 -23.62
N LEU A 298 -5.56 -18.63 -24.17
CA LEU A 298 -4.86 -19.29 -25.29
C LEU A 298 -3.35 -19.52 -25.00
N PRO A 299 -2.99 -20.29 -23.95
CA PRO A 299 -1.60 -20.44 -23.52
C PRO A 299 -0.69 -21.08 -24.57
N ASN A 300 -1.24 -21.98 -25.40
CA ASN A 300 -0.48 -22.57 -26.50
C ASN A 300 -0.10 -21.54 -27.58
N TRP A 301 -0.97 -20.59 -27.86
CA TRP A 301 -0.68 -19.53 -28.83
C TRP A 301 0.33 -18.53 -28.29
N LEU A 302 0.38 -18.29 -26.97
CA LEU A 302 1.39 -17.40 -26.38
C LEU A 302 2.82 -17.87 -26.69
N LYS A 303 3.08 -19.18 -26.85
CA LYS A 303 4.39 -19.69 -27.30
C LYS A 303 4.75 -19.23 -28.72
N ASN A 304 3.75 -19.08 -29.59
CA ASN A 304 3.95 -18.54 -30.93
C ASN A 304 4.14 -17.02 -30.90
N LEU A 305 3.43 -16.33 -30.00
CA LEU A 305 3.63 -14.90 -29.76
C LEU A 305 5.05 -14.62 -29.25
N GLU A 306 5.56 -15.45 -28.33
CA GLU A 306 6.94 -15.36 -27.82
C GLU A 306 7.96 -15.42 -28.96
N LYS A 307 7.88 -16.44 -29.82
CA LYS A 307 8.74 -16.55 -31.02
C LYS A 307 8.62 -15.35 -31.95
N LYS A 308 7.42 -14.81 -32.11
CA LYS A 308 7.18 -13.62 -32.94
C LYS A 308 7.83 -12.37 -32.32
N LEU A 309 7.76 -12.21 -31.00
CA LEU A 309 8.44 -11.12 -30.29
C LEU A 309 9.97 -11.22 -30.38
N GLU A 310 10.52 -12.43 -30.35
CA GLU A 310 11.95 -12.65 -30.61
C GLU A 310 12.34 -12.26 -32.03
N ALA A 311 11.58 -12.69 -33.03
CA ALA A 311 11.81 -12.29 -34.42
C ALA A 311 11.67 -10.77 -34.63
N ILE A 312 10.78 -10.09 -33.90
CA ILE A 312 10.66 -8.62 -33.94
C ILE A 312 11.90 -7.97 -33.34
N ALA A 313 12.45 -8.52 -32.25
CA ALA A 313 13.65 -8.00 -31.61
C ALA A 313 14.93 -8.16 -32.46
N GLU A 314 14.93 -9.10 -33.40
CA GLU A 314 16.03 -9.30 -34.36
C GLU A 314 15.97 -8.38 -35.59
N LYS A 315 14.86 -7.64 -35.78
CA LYS A 315 14.72 -6.72 -36.92
C LYS A 315 15.66 -5.53 -36.80
N SER A 316 16.16 -5.04 -37.93
CA SER A 316 16.87 -3.77 -38.02
C SER A 316 15.94 -2.60 -37.68
N GLU A 317 16.49 -1.50 -37.16
CA GLU A 317 15.72 -0.29 -36.80
C GLU A 317 14.84 0.22 -37.96
N ASP A 318 15.31 0.12 -39.21
CA ASP A 318 14.53 0.55 -40.39
C ASP A 318 13.25 -0.27 -40.66
N GLN A 319 13.11 -1.46 -40.05
CA GLN A 319 11.96 -2.37 -40.23
C GLN A 319 10.99 -2.36 -39.04
N LEU A 320 11.32 -1.61 -37.99
CA LEU A 320 10.57 -1.52 -36.76
C LEU A 320 10.18 -0.07 -36.52
N ASP A 321 8.88 0.22 -36.61
CA ASP A 321 8.40 1.55 -36.32
C ASP A 321 8.50 1.83 -34.79
N PRO A 322 9.15 2.92 -34.37
CA PRO A 322 9.36 3.23 -32.96
C PRO A 322 8.06 3.54 -32.20
N GLU A 323 6.96 3.84 -32.89
CA GLU A 323 5.64 4.07 -32.29
C GLU A 323 4.85 2.78 -32.03
N PHE A 324 5.31 1.63 -32.55
CA PHE A 324 4.68 0.34 -32.28
C PHE A 324 4.64 0.07 -30.77
N ARG A 325 3.49 -0.39 -30.27
CA ARG A 325 3.34 -0.85 -28.88
C ARG A 325 2.46 -2.09 -28.85
N LEU A 326 2.88 -3.09 -28.07
CA LEU A 326 2.07 -4.26 -27.76
C LEU A 326 1.64 -4.22 -26.30
N TYR A 327 0.33 -4.15 -26.08
CA TYR A 327 -0.31 -4.29 -24.78
C TYR A 327 -1.02 -5.64 -24.73
N SER A 328 -0.98 -6.28 -23.57
CA SER A 328 -1.68 -7.54 -23.35
C SER A 328 -2.33 -7.57 -21.98
N THR A 329 -3.52 -8.15 -21.87
CA THR A 329 -4.20 -8.40 -20.59
C THR A 329 -4.26 -9.90 -20.34
N SER A 330 -3.94 -10.30 -19.11
CA SER A 330 -3.94 -11.70 -18.71
C SER A 330 -4.21 -11.83 -17.22
N GLU A 331 -5.03 -12.81 -16.84
CA GLU A 331 -5.00 -13.33 -15.48
C GLU A 331 -3.68 -14.11 -15.26
N PRO A 332 -3.22 -14.24 -14.01
CA PRO A 332 -2.08 -15.08 -13.66
C PRO A 332 -2.31 -16.53 -14.13
N THR A 333 -1.36 -17.09 -14.88
CA THR A 333 -1.36 -18.50 -15.27
C THR A 333 0.05 -19.06 -15.27
N GLU A 334 0.20 -20.28 -14.74
CA GLU A 334 1.50 -20.97 -14.66
C GLU A 334 2.08 -21.30 -16.04
N THR A 335 1.24 -21.32 -17.07
CA THR A 335 1.63 -21.64 -18.44
C THR A 335 1.99 -20.42 -19.28
N PHE A 336 1.95 -19.21 -18.70
CA PHE A 336 2.31 -17.99 -19.41
C PHE A 336 3.81 -18.02 -19.77
N PRO A 337 4.20 -17.79 -21.04
CA PRO A 337 5.61 -17.93 -21.43
C PRO A 337 6.54 -16.94 -20.73
N MET A 338 7.62 -17.48 -20.15
CA MET A 338 8.57 -16.70 -19.36
C MET A 338 9.35 -15.67 -20.20
N GLY A 339 9.65 -15.95 -21.47
CA GLY A 339 10.37 -15.00 -22.33
C GLY A 339 9.54 -13.75 -22.64
N ILE A 340 8.22 -13.87 -22.75
CA ILE A 340 7.33 -12.70 -22.82
C ILE A 340 7.41 -11.90 -21.52
N LEU A 341 7.34 -12.57 -20.36
CA LEU A 341 7.43 -11.90 -19.05
C LEU A 341 8.81 -11.24 -18.84
N GLN A 342 9.90 -11.83 -19.29
CA GLN A 342 11.23 -11.27 -19.14
C GLN A 342 11.43 -10.00 -19.97
N ARG A 343 10.86 -9.94 -21.17
CA ARG A 343 10.98 -8.80 -22.09
C ARG A 343 9.94 -7.70 -21.87
N SER A 344 8.90 -7.96 -21.08
CA SER A 344 7.79 -7.04 -20.89
C SER A 344 7.93 -6.14 -19.66
N LEU A 345 7.27 -4.98 -19.74
CA LEU A 345 6.86 -4.21 -18.58
C LEU A 345 5.60 -4.85 -17.98
N LYS A 346 5.70 -5.29 -16.73
CA LYS A 346 4.60 -5.96 -16.02
C LYS A 346 3.90 -4.93 -15.16
N VAL A 347 2.59 -4.80 -15.37
CA VAL A 347 1.73 -3.89 -14.62
C VAL A 347 0.69 -4.74 -13.94
N VAL A 348 0.69 -4.74 -12.61
CA VAL A 348 -0.31 -5.47 -11.83
C VAL A 348 -1.46 -4.52 -11.53
N THR A 349 -2.67 -4.92 -11.93
CA THR A 349 -3.89 -4.17 -11.62
C THR A 349 -4.77 -5.02 -10.73
N GLU A 350 -4.85 -4.62 -9.47
CA GLU A 350 -5.69 -5.24 -8.45
C GLU A 350 -6.84 -4.29 -8.10
N THR A 351 -7.97 -4.86 -7.68
CA THR A 351 -9.10 -4.07 -7.19
C THR A 351 -8.68 -3.28 -5.94
N PRO A 352 -9.06 -2.01 -5.81
CA PRO A 352 -8.51 -1.16 -4.75
C PRO A 352 -8.77 -1.68 -3.33
N TYR A 353 -7.79 -1.45 -2.46
CA TYR A 353 -7.68 -2.12 -1.17
C TYR A 353 -8.51 -1.51 -0.03
N SER A 354 -9.09 -0.32 -0.21
CA SER A 354 -9.89 0.36 0.81
C SER A 354 -11.15 1.02 0.23
N LEU A 355 -12.17 1.23 1.06
CA LEU A 355 -13.42 1.89 0.67
C LEU A 355 -13.14 3.25 0.03
N ARG A 356 -12.20 3.99 0.62
CA ARG A 356 -11.74 5.29 0.12
C ARG A 356 -11.13 5.18 -1.28
N MET A 357 -10.28 4.18 -1.52
CA MET A 357 -9.65 3.98 -2.83
C MET A 357 -10.64 3.45 -3.87
N ASN A 358 -11.61 2.62 -3.48
CA ASN A 358 -12.71 2.23 -4.36
C ASN A 358 -13.55 3.44 -4.73
N MET A 359 -13.91 4.30 -3.78
CA MET A 359 -14.62 5.55 -4.04
C MET A 359 -13.86 6.47 -4.98
N LEU A 360 -12.54 6.62 -4.79
CA LEU A 360 -11.70 7.43 -5.66
C LEU A 360 -11.64 6.86 -7.08
N ASN A 361 -11.63 5.54 -7.23
CA ASN A 361 -11.61 4.89 -8.55
C ASN A 361 -12.98 4.84 -9.24
N THR A 362 -14.08 4.79 -8.49
CA THR A 362 -15.44 4.76 -9.06
C THR A 362 -15.97 6.18 -9.23
N TYR A 363 -16.21 6.89 -8.12
CA TYR A 363 -16.77 8.24 -8.16
C TYR A 363 -15.77 9.27 -8.67
N GLY A 364 -14.49 9.17 -8.30
CA GLY A 364 -13.47 10.11 -8.73
C GLY A 364 -13.16 10.07 -10.23
N ARG A 365 -13.57 9.00 -10.94
CA ARG A 365 -13.47 8.90 -12.41
C ARG A 365 -14.69 9.46 -13.14
N LEU A 366 -15.79 9.79 -12.42
CA LEU A 366 -16.95 10.41 -13.05
C LEU A 366 -16.62 11.84 -13.46
N GLY A 367 -16.51 12.06 -14.76
CA GLY A 367 -16.37 13.40 -15.34
C GLY A 367 -17.63 14.24 -15.15
N GLN A 368 -17.50 15.55 -15.37
CA GLN A 368 -18.62 16.48 -15.23
C GLN A 368 -19.76 16.16 -16.21
N ASP A 369 -19.44 15.66 -17.40
CA ASP A 369 -20.44 15.25 -18.40
C ASP A 369 -21.29 14.06 -17.90
N GLU A 370 -20.67 13.09 -17.22
CA GLU A 370 -21.37 11.98 -16.58
C GLU A 370 -22.30 12.50 -15.47
N LEU A 371 -21.80 13.38 -14.60
CA LEU A 371 -22.58 14.01 -13.53
C LEU A 371 -23.64 15.02 -14.02
N ALA A 372 -23.68 15.30 -15.32
CA ALA A 372 -24.63 16.18 -15.98
C ALA A 372 -25.66 15.44 -16.85
N LYS A 373 -25.65 14.10 -16.89
CA LYS A 373 -26.62 13.27 -17.65
C LYS A 373 -28.09 13.49 -17.25
N SER A 374 -28.35 14.00 -16.06
CA SER A 374 -29.69 14.39 -15.61
C SER A 374 -29.67 15.70 -14.85
N LEU A 375 -30.67 16.55 -15.14
CA LEU A 375 -30.89 17.81 -14.42
C LEU A 375 -31.71 17.65 -13.14
N HIS A 376 -32.17 16.42 -12.86
CA HIS A 376 -32.95 16.13 -11.67
C HIS A 376 -32.08 16.37 -10.41
N PRO A 377 -32.54 17.15 -9.42
CA PRO A 377 -31.74 17.51 -8.25
C PRO A 377 -31.19 16.31 -7.46
N THR A 378 -31.87 15.16 -7.51
CA THR A 378 -31.43 13.94 -6.81
C THR A 378 -30.39 13.12 -7.57
N TYR A 379 -30.11 13.43 -8.85
CA TYR A 379 -29.22 12.61 -9.68
C TYR A 379 -27.80 12.55 -9.10
N ARG A 380 -27.19 13.71 -8.81
CA ARG A 380 -25.82 13.77 -8.26
C ARG A 380 -25.70 13.08 -6.88
N PRO A 381 -26.62 13.31 -5.91
CA PRO A 381 -26.65 12.52 -4.69
C PRO A 381 -26.80 11.01 -4.92
N MET A 382 -27.67 10.59 -5.84
CA MET A 382 -27.85 9.17 -6.17
C MET A 382 -26.62 8.56 -6.83
N ALA A 383 -25.92 9.30 -7.69
CA ALA A 383 -24.66 8.87 -8.29
C ALA A 383 -23.59 8.61 -7.21
N TYR A 384 -23.48 9.50 -6.20
CA TYR A 384 -22.59 9.30 -5.07
C TYR A 384 -22.97 8.07 -4.23
N VAL A 385 -24.26 7.93 -3.88
CA VAL A 385 -24.75 6.79 -3.11
C VAL A 385 -24.55 5.48 -3.87
N LEU A 386 -24.78 5.46 -5.18
CA LEU A 386 -24.53 4.30 -6.03
C LEU A 386 -23.04 3.94 -6.06
N ALA A 387 -22.15 4.94 -6.23
CA ALA A 387 -20.71 4.71 -6.20
C ALA A 387 -20.24 4.17 -4.84
N PHE A 388 -20.79 4.70 -3.75
CA PHE A 388 -20.52 4.21 -2.40
C PHE A 388 -21.00 2.77 -2.19
N PHE A 389 -22.23 2.47 -2.63
CA PHE A 389 -22.76 1.12 -2.59
C PHE A 389 -21.89 0.14 -3.40
N HIS A 390 -21.51 0.53 -4.63
CA HIS A 390 -20.62 -0.25 -5.47
C HIS A 390 -19.27 -0.50 -4.80
N ALA A 391 -18.67 0.54 -4.21
CA ALA A 391 -17.40 0.44 -3.48
C ALA A 391 -17.49 -0.52 -2.28
N VAL A 392 -18.58 -0.46 -1.49
CA VAL A 392 -18.82 -1.38 -0.36
C VAL A 392 -18.98 -2.81 -0.85
N VAL A 393 -19.78 -3.03 -1.90
CA VAL A 393 -20.00 -4.36 -2.47
C VAL A 393 -18.68 -4.97 -2.95
N GLN A 394 -17.86 -4.19 -3.68
CA GLN A 394 -16.53 -4.63 -4.11
C GLN A 394 -15.63 -5.00 -2.92
N GLU A 395 -15.55 -4.15 -1.88
CA GLU A 395 -14.73 -4.43 -0.70
C GLU A 395 -15.16 -5.70 0.03
N ARG A 396 -16.47 -5.91 0.15
CA ARG A 396 -17.03 -7.03 0.89
C ARG A 396 -16.73 -8.38 0.23
N ARG A 397 -16.31 -8.41 -1.05
CA ARG A 397 -15.83 -9.63 -1.72
C ARG A 397 -14.62 -10.27 -1.02
N LYS A 398 -13.80 -9.47 -0.32
CA LYS A 398 -12.61 -9.93 0.41
C LYS A 398 -12.92 -10.94 1.52
N TYR A 399 -14.12 -10.91 2.07
CA TYR A 399 -14.51 -11.76 3.21
C TYR A 399 -15.12 -13.11 2.80
N GLY A 400 -15.10 -13.44 1.50
CA GLY A 400 -15.50 -14.75 0.99
C GLY A 400 -16.88 -15.19 1.49
N LYS A 401 -16.95 -16.41 2.03
CA LYS A 401 -18.20 -17.06 2.48
C LYS A 401 -18.86 -16.41 3.70
N LEU A 402 -18.17 -15.54 4.43
CA LEU A 402 -18.77 -14.79 5.53
C LEU A 402 -19.80 -13.77 5.03
N VAL A 403 -19.64 -13.29 3.79
CA VAL A 403 -20.54 -12.31 3.20
C VAL A 403 -21.30 -12.85 1.99
N TRP A 404 -20.66 -13.67 1.15
CA TRP A 404 -21.23 -14.13 -0.13
C TRP A 404 -21.37 -15.66 -0.15
N ASN A 405 -22.58 -16.16 -0.40
CA ASN A 405 -22.80 -17.59 -0.62
C ASN A 405 -22.15 -18.06 -1.94
N ILE A 406 -22.31 -17.26 -3.00
CA ILE A 406 -21.65 -17.41 -4.30
C ILE A 406 -21.08 -16.04 -4.67
N GLN A 407 -19.82 -16.02 -5.08
CA GLN A 407 -19.18 -14.77 -5.49
C GLN A 407 -19.78 -14.29 -6.83
N TYR A 408 -20.19 -13.03 -6.86
CA TYR A 408 -20.57 -12.33 -8.10
C TYR A 408 -19.50 -11.30 -8.44
N ASP A 409 -19.14 -11.21 -9.72
CA ASP A 409 -18.10 -10.31 -10.20
C ASP A 409 -18.67 -8.92 -10.55
N PHE A 410 -19.07 -8.18 -9.51
CA PHE A 410 -19.50 -6.79 -9.64
C PHE A 410 -18.36 -5.96 -10.23
N ASN A 411 -18.54 -5.51 -11.47
CA ASN A 411 -17.54 -4.79 -12.23
C ASN A 411 -18.04 -3.39 -12.64
N GLU A 412 -17.18 -2.64 -13.31
CA GLU A 412 -17.48 -1.26 -13.74
C GLU A 412 -18.70 -1.17 -14.67
N SER A 413 -18.99 -2.21 -15.46
CA SER A 413 -20.16 -2.23 -16.35
C SER A 413 -21.46 -2.22 -15.55
N ASP A 414 -21.53 -2.99 -14.45
CA ASP A 414 -22.71 -3.01 -13.57
C ASP A 414 -22.97 -1.63 -12.98
N PHE A 415 -21.91 -0.93 -12.57
CA PHE A 415 -21.99 0.43 -12.05
C PHE A 415 -22.48 1.41 -13.13
N ARG A 416 -21.88 1.38 -14.32
CA ARG A 416 -22.25 2.28 -15.44
C ARG A 416 -23.70 2.10 -15.87
N VAL A 417 -24.13 0.85 -16.07
CA VAL A 417 -25.53 0.54 -16.43
C VAL A 417 -26.48 1.03 -15.33
N SER A 418 -26.13 0.81 -14.06
CA SER A 418 -26.95 1.29 -12.94
C SER A 418 -27.05 2.83 -12.93
N LEU A 419 -25.95 3.54 -13.19
CA LEU A 419 -25.92 5.00 -13.25
C LEU A 419 -26.76 5.54 -14.43
N ASP A 420 -26.66 4.90 -15.59
CA ASP A 420 -27.44 5.24 -16.79
C ASP A 420 -28.94 5.00 -16.59
N LEU A 421 -29.32 3.91 -15.90
CA LEU A 421 -30.71 3.66 -15.54
C LEU A 421 -31.26 4.73 -14.60
N ILE A 422 -30.49 5.13 -13.58
CA ILE A 422 -30.89 6.24 -12.68
C ILE A 422 -31.13 7.52 -13.50
N ALA A 423 -30.19 7.89 -14.38
CA ALA A 423 -30.35 9.05 -15.24
C ALA A 423 -31.60 8.95 -16.12
N THR A 424 -31.82 7.79 -16.74
CA THR A 424 -32.96 7.53 -17.63
C THR A 424 -34.30 7.70 -16.90
N TYR A 425 -34.46 7.12 -15.71
CA TYR A 425 -35.72 7.20 -14.98
C TYR A 425 -35.98 8.60 -14.39
N LEU A 426 -34.93 9.29 -13.95
CA LEU A 426 -35.05 10.68 -13.47
C LEU A 426 -35.36 11.66 -14.62
N ASN A 427 -34.80 11.44 -15.81
CA ASN A 427 -35.15 12.25 -16.98
C ASN A 427 -36.60 12.02 -17.42
N LYS A 428 -37.05 10.75 -17.46
CA LYS A 428 -38.46 10.42 -17.72
C LYS A 428 -39.43 11.05 -16.72
N SER A 429 -39.04 11.19 -15.44
CA SER A 429 -39.91 11.82 -14.44
C SER A 429 -40.04 13.33 -14.66
N ILE A 430 -38.97 14.01 -15.11
CA ILE A 430 -39.01 15.41 -15.53
C ILE A 430 -39.96 15.56 -16.73
N GLU A 431 -39.76 14.76 -17.79
CA GLU A 431 -40.58 14.80 -19.01
C GLU A 431 -42.07 14.56 -18.72
N ALA A 432 -42.38 13.58 -17.85
CA ALA A 432 -43.76 13.28 -17.47
C ALA A 432 -44.43 14.44 -16.72
N GLN A 433 -43.69 15.19 -15.89
CA GLN A 433 -44.22 16.38 -15.21
C GLN A 433 -44.46 17.53 -16.18
N GLU A 434 -43.58 17.72 -17.16
CA GLU A 434 -43.73 18.74 -18.22
C GLU A 434 -44.91 18.42 -19.16
N GLY A 435 -45.09 17.15 -19.53
CA GLY A 435 -46.18 16.70 -20.40
C GLY A 435 -47.58 16.77 -19.77
N LEU A 436 -47.69 16.85 -18.45
CA LEU A 436 -48.96 16.94 -17.72
C LEU A 436 -49.40 18.39 -17.42
N GLY A 437 -48.63 19.41 -17.83
CA GLY A 437 -48.99 20.82 -17.63
C GLY A 437 -49.09 21.25 -16.15
N GLY A 438 -48.58 20.44 -15.22
CA GLY A 438 -48.54 20.77 -13.80
C GLY A 438 -47.42 21.74 -13.47
N PRO A 439 -47.53 22.55 -12.41
CA PRO A 439 -46.40 23.35 -11.93
C PRO A 439 -45.25 22.40 -11.56
N SER A 440 -44.11 22.55 -12.25
CA SER A 440 -42.87 21.80 -11.99
C SER A 440 -42.50 21.89 -10.50
N SER A 441 -42.74 20.80 -9.76
CA SER A 441 -42.28 20.64 -8.37
C SER A 441 -40.80 20.27 -8.33
N VAL A 442 -40.30 19.67 -9.40
CA VAL A 442 -38.88 19.42 -9.66
C VAL A 442 -38.34 20.59 -10.49
N ARG A 443 -37.98 21.70 -9.82
CA ARG A 443 -37.21 22.73 -10.50
C ARG A 443 -35.87 22.12 -10.89
N PRO A 444 -35.47 22.14 -12.18
CA PRO A 444 -34.10 21.82 -12.57
C PRO A 444 -33.18 22.65 -11.69
N ASN A 445 -32.09 22.08 -11.19
CA ASN A 445 -31.20 22.84 -10.34
C ASN A 445 -30.49 23.90 -11.19
N VAL A 446 -31.10 25.08 -11.30
CA VAL A 446 -30.63 26.20 -12.15
C VAL A 446 -29.23 26.66 -11.74
N ALA A 447 -28.87 26.48 -10.46
CA ALA A 447 -27.51 26.74 -9.99
C ALA A 447 -26.51 25.72 -10.54
N VAL A 448 -26.91 24.45 -10.65
CA VAL A 448 -26.10 23.40 -11.29
C VAL A 448 -25.98 23.65 -12.80
N GLN A 449 -27.07 24.02 -13.48
CA GLN A 449 -27.01 24.37 -14.90
C GLN A 449 -26.08 25.57 -15.13
N LYS A 450 -26.20 26.64 -14.33
CA LYS A 450 -25.31 27.80 -14.39
C LYS A 450 -23.85 27.45 -14.07
N SER A 451 -23.61 26.53 -13.13
CA SER A 451 -22.26 26.04 -12.81
C SER A 451 -21.66 25.27 -13.98
N ILE A 452 -22.43 24.37 -14.60
CA ILE A 452 -22.02 23.60 -15.78
C ILE A 452 -21.75 24.54 -16.95
N ASP A 453 -22.62 25.51 -17.20
CA ASP A 453 -22.50 26.47 -18.30
C ASP A 453 -21.29 27.41 -18.10
N ALA A 454 -21.05 27.88 -16.88
CA ALA A 454 -19.90 28.71 -16.54
C ALA A 454 -18.57 27.95 -16.71
N GLU A 455 -18.54 26.66 -16.36
CA GLU A 455 -17.35 25.82 -16.44
C GLU A 455 -17.08 25.37 -17.89
N LYS A 456 -18.12 25.06 -18.67
CA LYS A 456 -18.02 24.87 -20.13
C LYS A 456 -17.53 26.12 -20.83
N ALA A 457 -17.98 27.31 -20.40
CA ALA A 457 -17.48 28.58 -20.93
C ALA A 457 -16.00 28.80 -20.57
N ALA A 458 -15.58 28.47 -19.34
CA ALA A 458 -14.19 28.57 -18.92
C ALA A 458 -13.26 27.62 -19.70
N TYR A 459 -13.70 26.37 -19.93
CA TYR A 459 -12.93 25.39 -20.71
C TYR A 459 -12.80 25.81 -22.18
N LYS A 460 -13.87 26.37 -22.76
CA LYS A 460 -13.86 26.90 -24.14
C LYS A 460 -12.96 28.14 -24.27
N ALA A 461 -12.89 28.97 -23.23
CA ALA A 461 -11.99 30.11 -23.16
C ALA A 461 -10.51 29.68 -23.01
N ALA A 462 -10.23 28.61 -22.26
CA ALA A 462 -8.89 28.05 -22.12
C ALA A 462 -8.38 27.36 -23.40
N GLY A 463 -9.27 26.74 -24.18
CA GLY A 463 -8.93 26.08 -25.45
C GLY A 463 -8.77 26.99 -26.67
N GLN A 464 -9.08 28.29 -26.57
CA GLN A 464 -8.88 29.28 -27.64
C GLN A 464 -7.57 30.07 -27.51
N GLY A 465 -6.70 29.69 -26.56
CA GLY A 465 -5.42 30.34 -26.27
C GLY A 465 -4.18 29.50 -26.58
N GLN A 466 -4.26 28.53 -27.51
CA GLN A 466 -3.09 27.83 -28.07
C GLN A 466 -2.99 28.03 -29.57
#